data_AF-A0A800FJ05-F1
#
_entry.id   AF-A0A800FJ05-F1
#
_cell.length_a   1.000
_cell.length_b   1.000
_cell.length_c   1.000
_cell.angle_alpha   90.00
_cell.angle_beta   90.00
_cell.angle_gamma   90.00
#
_symmetry.space_group_name_H-M   'P 1'
#
loop_
_entity.id
_entity.type
_entity.pdbx_description
1 polymer ?
#
loop_
_entity_poly.entity_id
_entity_poly.type
_entity_poly.pdbx_seq_one_letter_code
_entity_poly.pdbx_strand_id
1 'polypeptide(L)'
;SDGSVSLTINPLNDASLMNSETVIIQTIPSRTTDTTIIFLSVPAGSINGTKAGLVITIQDTSSLAKLDSVSVIFGTPEVIFQDGGENGMTFWTDDEWGTVQDAAEGMYSITDSPIGDYVGNWGTSITQFINPLSFAGVVYPYVTFESKWSIEKNYDFVQFQISTDGISWHPLSGDYTTIGSGQTAQPSSEPGYDGYQEDWVNEFIDLAIFAHEPEVNIRFILSSDGSVEEDGFYFDDFSINGYQRFLKGDIHQDQILNVYDLLVLIEYTIFNNTIPANLIPIGDMNADGFVNADDIGSLIALIMGY
;
A
#
# COMPACT_ATOMS: atom_id res chain seq x y z
N SER A 1 -11.48 22.66 27.67
CA SER A 1 -10.65 23.69 28.29
C SER A 1 -11.48 24.60 29.16
N ASP A 2 -10.88 25.16 30.19
CA ASP A 2 -11.41 26.23 31.04
C ASP A 2 -10.86 27.62 30.66
N GLY A 3 -10.33 27.74 29.45
CA GLY A 3 -9.67 28.95 28.94
C GLY A 3 -9.21 28.78 27.49
N SER A 4 -8.26 29.62 27.09
CA SER A 4 -7.65 29.55 25.77
C SER A 4 -6.88 28.24 25.56
N VAL A 5 -6.87 27.79 24.31
CA VAL A 5 -6.10 26.63 23.88
C VAL A 5 -4.93 27.12 23.03
N SER A 6 -3.73 26.67 23.36
CA SER A 6 -2.52 26.93 22.60
C SER A 6 -2.17 25.71 21.76
N LEU A 7 -1.94 25.93 20.47
CA LEU A 7 -1.40 24.95 19.55
C LEU A 7 0.02 25.37 19.20
N THR A 8 1.01 24.60 19.64
CA THR A 8 2.40 24.76 19.22
C THR A 8 2.68 23.79 18.09
N ILE A 9 3.02 24.30 16.91
CA ILE A 9 3.21 23.51 15.71
C ILE A 9 4.68 23.61 15.31
N ASN A 10 5.31 22.46 15.11
CA ASN A 10 6.71 22.34 14.70
C ASN A 10 6.84 21.44 13.47
N PRO A 11 7.89 21.61 12.67
CA PRO A 11 8.20 20.67 11.60
C PRO A 11 8.42 19.26 12.18
N LEU A 12 7.89 18.24 11.48
CA LEU A 12 8.07 16.84 11.88
C LEU A 12 9.53 16.38 11.75
N ASN A 13 10.23 16.88 10.73
CA ASN A 13 11.61 16.52 10.40
C ASN A 13 12.25 17.59 9.50
N ASP A 14 13.52 17.40 9.14
CA ASP A 14 14.27 18.35 8.30
C ASP A 14 13.73 18.50 6.87
N ALA A 15 12.90 17.56 6.39
CA ALA A 15 12.21 17.68 5.11
C ALA A 15 10.96 18.58 5.20
N SER A 16 10.47 18.87 6.40
CA SER A 16 9.25 19.65 6.64
C SER A 16 9.57 21.14 6.62
N LEU A 17 9.44 21.78 5.46
CA LEU A 17 9.66 23.22 5.32
C LEU A 17 8.42 23.99 5.74
N MET A 18 8.44 24.40 7.00
CA MET A 18 7.47 25.32 7.61
C MET A 18 8.18 26.12 8.73
N ASN A 19 7.59 27.24 9.14
CA ASN A 19 8.07 27.96 10.32
C ASN A 19 7.34 27.47 11.56
N SER A 20 8.06 27.09 12.62
CA SER A 20 7.42 26.83 13.92
C SER A 20 6.55 28.01 14.34
N GLU A 21 5.32 27.72 14.73
CA GLU A 21 4.35 28.74 15.09
C GLU A 21 3.50 28.32 16.30
N THR A 22 2.90 29.32 16.95
CA THR A 22 1.97 29.11 18.04
C THR A 22 0.67 29.81 17.74
N VAL A 23 -0.41 29.04 17.65
CA VAL A 23 -1.77 29.54 17.44
C VAL A 23 -2.50 29.50 18.77
N ILE A 24 -3.02 30.64 19.20
CA ILE A 24 -3.82 30.73 20.44
C ILE A 24 -5.28 30.91 20.06
N ILE A 25 -6.07 29.90 20.38
CA ILE A 25 -7.52 29.95 20.24
C ILE A 25 -8.11 30.44 21.56
N GLN A 26 -8.67 31.65 21.56
CA GLN A 26 -9.10 32.32 22.79
C GLN A 26 -10.26 31.59 23.48
N THR A 27 -11.23 31.13 22.71
CA THR A 27 -12.41 30.42 23.20
C THR A 27 -12.91 29.43 22.15
N ILE A 28 -13.17 28.18 22.55
CA ILE A 28 -13.85 27.18 21.72
C ILE A 28 -15.15 26.77 22.45
N PRO A 29 -16.33 27.25 22.01
CA PRO A 29 -17.59 26.84 22.60
C PRO A 29 -17.80 25.32 22.53
N SER A 30 -18.58 24.78 23.48
CA SER A 30 -18.87 23.34 23.52
C SER A 30 -19.52 22.88 22.21
N ARG A 31 -19.04 21.73 21.69
CA ARG A 31 -19.53 21.10 20.45
C ARG A 31 -19.35 21.98 19.21
N THR A 32 -18.35 22.85 19.21
CA THR A 32 -17.94 23.63 18.03
C THR A 32 -16.51 23.32 17.64
N THR A 33 -16.17 23.67 16.39
CA THR A 33 -14.85 23.44 15.80
C THR A 33 -14.25 24.79 15.43
N ASP A 34 -12.93 24.91 15.58
CA ASP A 34 -12.14 26.01 15.03
C ASP A 34 -11.11 25.45 14.05
N THR A 35 -10.65 26.26 13.10
CA THR A 35 -9.77 25.81 12.01
C THR A 35 -8.62 26.79 11.82
N THR A 36 -7.41 26.24 11.71
CA THR A 36 -6.21 26.99 11.32
C THR A 36 -5.61 26.35 10.07
N ILE A 37 -5.00 27.17 9.22
CA ILE A 37 -4.32 26.72 8.00
C ILE A 37 -2.83 26.79 8.23
N ILE A 38 -2.15 25.68 7.97
CA ILE A 38 -0.70 25.54 8.09
C ILE A 38 -0.18 25.15 6.71
N PHE A 39 0.77 25.92 6.19
CA PHE A 39 1.41 25.60 4.92
C PHE A 39 2.63 24.71 5.17
N LEU A 40 2.62 23.52 4.58
CA LEU A 40 3.72 22.57 4.60
C LEU A 40 4.28 22.43 3.19
N SER A 41 5.60 22.47 3.07
CA SER A 41 6.31 22.21 1.82
C SER A 41 7.54 21.34 2.09
N VAL A 42 8.20 20.87 1.02
CA VAL A 42 9.47 20.14 1.07
C VAL A 42 10.53 20.88 0.23
N PRO A 43 11.84 20.68 0.48
CA PRO A 43 12.88 21.29 -0.34
C PRO A 43 12.70 21.05 -1.84
N ALA A 44 13.08 22.03 -2.65
CA ALA A 44 13.14 21.83 -4.09
C ALA A 44 14.14 20.72 -4.41
N GLY A 45 13.72 19.72 -5.19
CA GLY A 45 14.53 18.53 -5.48
C GLY A 45 14.39 17.39 -4.46
N SER A 46 13.45 17.47 -3.50
CA SER A 46 13.07 16.30 -2.72
C SER A 46 12.63 15.15 -3.62
N ILE A 47 13.17 13.96 -3.34
CA ILE A 47 12.82 12.73 -4.05
C ILE A 47 11.37 12.32 -3.78
N ASN A 48 10.75 11.62 -4.73
CA ASN A 48 9.45 10.99 -4.52
C ASN A 48 9.47 10.08 -3.27
N GLY A 49 8.37 10.08 -2.52
CA GLY A 49 8.29 9.37 -1.25
C GLY A 49 8.96 10.10 -0.09
N THR A 50 9.16 11.43 -0.18
CA THR A 50 9.69 12.22 0.94
C THR A 50 8.59 12.41 1.99
N LYS A 51 8.78 11.83 3.18
CA LYS A 51 7.85 12.03 4.30
C LYS A 51 8.17 13.36 5.00
N ALA A 52 7.19 14.26 5.02
CA ALA A 52 7.23 15.50 5.79
C ALA A 52 5.94 15.65 6.59
N GLY A 53 5.88 16.59 7.52
CA GLY A 53 4.73 16.72 8.38
C GLY A 53 4.87 17.78 9.46
N LEU A 54 3.95 17.70 10.41
CA LEU A 54 3.79 18.61 11.52
C LEU A 54 3.74 17.81 12.81
N VAL A 55 4.36 18.33 13.86
CA VAL A 55 4.15 17.90 15.25
C VAL A 55 3.38 19.00 15.95
N ILE A 56 2.22 18.65 16.50
CA ILE A 56 1.26 19.57 17.09
C ILE A 56 1.14 19.25 18.58
N THR A 57 1.48 20.23 19.42
CA THR A 57 1.22 20.17 20.86
C THR A 57 0.03 21.04 21.19
N ILE A 58 -1.04 20.43 21.69
CA ILE A 58 -2.26 21.10 22.14
C ILE A 58 -2.21 21.21 23.66
N GLN A 59 -2.35 22.42 24.19
CA GLN A 59 -2.32 22.67 25.62
C GLN A 59 -3.38 23.71 26.02
N ASP A 60 -4.01 23.51 27.16
CA ASP A 60 -4.79 24.53 27.85
C ASP A 60 -4.26 24.71 29.29
N THR A 61 -4.95 25.49 30.11
CA THR A 61 -4.54 25.79 31.48
C THR A 61 -4.77 24.67 32.49
N SER A 62 -5.64 23.70 32.20
CA SER A 62 -6.12 22.72 33.20
C SER A 62 -5.90 21.26 32.81
N SER A 63 -5.58 20.99 31.55
CA SER A 63 -5.41 19.66 30.97
C SER A 63 -3.93 19.36 30.72
N LEU A 64 -3.62 18.07 30.64
CA LEU A 64 -2.30 17.63 30.17
C LEU A 64 -2.11 18.01 28.70
N ALA A 65 -0.89 18.45 28.36
CA ALA A 65 -0.55 18.71 26.97
C ALA A 65 -0.68 17.42 26.14
N LYS A 66 -1.39 17.52 25.02
CA LYS A 66 -1.54 16.42 24.06
C LYS A 66 -0.60 16.67 22.88
N LEU A 67 0.24 15.69 22.59
CA LEU A 67 1.09 15.68 21.42
C LEU A 67 0.44 14.84 20.33
N ASP A 68 0.44 15.35 19.11
CA ASP A 68 -0.03 14.65 17.92
C ASP A 68 0.89 14.96 16.73
N SER A 69 0.81 14.17 15.66
CA SER A 69 1.56 14.41 14.43
C SER A 69 0.71 14.12 13.21
N VAL A 70 0.87 14.98 12.20
CA VAL A 70 0.29 14.78 10.87
C VAL A 70 1.45 14.63 9.89
N SER A 71 1.43 13.58 9.06
CA SER A 71 2.46 13.37 8.05
C SER A 71 1.86 13.17 6.67
N VAL A 72 2.58 13.64 5.65
CA VAL A 72 2.24 13.51 4.24
C VAL A 72 3.46 12.94 3.51
N ILE A 73 3.21 12.05 2.55
CA ILE A 73 4.22 11.56 1.63
C ILE A 73 4.18 12.46 0.39
N PHE A 74 5.28 13.17 0.14
CA PHE A 74 5.43 14.05 -1.01
C PHE A 74 6.00 13.30 -2.21
N GLY A 75 5.48 13.61 -3.39
CA GLY A 75 5.87 13.03 -4.67
C GLY A 75 4.66 12.54 -5.45
N THR A 76 4.93 11.91 -6.60
CA THR A 76 3.92 11.19 -7.36
C THR A 76 4.15 9.69 -7.18
N PRO A 77 3.15 8.92 -6.73
CA PRO A 77 3.27 7.47 -6.71
C PRO A 77 3.28 6.92 -8.14
N GLU A 78 3.99 5.81 -8.34
CA GLU A 78 4.00 5.04 -9.56
C GLU A 78 3.11 3.81 -9.42
N VAL A 79 2.45 3.46 -10.52
CA VAL A 79 1.65 2.24 -10.63
C VAL A 79 2.59 1.05 -10.80
N ILE A 80 2.55 0.11 -9.86
CA ILE A 80 3.30 -1.15 -9.90
C ILE A 80 2.50 -2.20 -10.67
N PHE A 81 1.20 -2.25 -10.43
CA PHE A 81 0.27 -3.14 -11.10
C PHE A 81 -1.13 -2.53 -11.12
N GLN A 82 -1.91 -2.85 -12.16
CA GLN A 82 -3.33 -2.50 -12.23
C GLN A 82 -4.12 -3.54 -13.02
N ASP A 83 -5.36 -3.79 -12.60
CA ASP A 83 -6.34 -4.62 -13.29
C ASP A 83 -7.76 -4.15 -12.97
N GLY A 84 -8.49 -3.71 -13.99
CA GLY A 84 -9.89 -3.26 -13.87
C GLY A 84 -10.89 -4.34 -14.28
N GLY A 85 -10.59 -5.63 -14.04
CA GLY A 85 -11.48 -6.77 -14.29
C GLY A 85 -11.73 -7.15 -15.77
N GLU A 86 -11.44 -6.26 -16.73
CA GLU A 86 -11.69 -6.45 -18.17
C GLU A 86 -10.86 -7.57 -18.83
N ASN A 87 -9.80 -8.05 -18.16
CA ASN A 87 -8.91 -9.07 -18.69
C ASN A 87 -9.29 -10.49 -18.24
N GLY A 88 -10.46 -10.66 -17.62
CA GLY A 88 -10.86 -11.92 -17.00
C GLY A 88 -9.89 -12.34 -15.89
N MET A 89 -9.81 -13.63 -15.59
CA MET A 89 -8.90 -14.18 -14.58
C MET A 89 -7.45 -14.33 -15.08
N THR A 90 -7.00 -13.52 -16.05
CA THR A 90 -5.65 -13.67 -16.63
C THR A 90 -4.53 -13.48 -15.60
N PHE A 91 -4.78 -12.64 -14.59
CA PHE A 91 -3.80 -12.29 -13.56
C PHE A 91 -4.03 -12.99 -12.22
N TRP A 92 -5.13 -13.74 -12.11
CA TRP A 92 -5.68 -14.22 -10.85
C TRP A 92 -6.05 -15.70 -10.97
N THR A 93 -5.89 -16.49 -9.91
CA THR A 93 -6.40 -17.87 -9.91
C THR A 93 -7.93 -17.91 -9.83
N ASP A 94 -8.55 -18.96 -10.37
CA ASP A 94 -10.00 -19.09 -10.61
C ASP A 94 -10.67 -20.19 -9.76
N ASP A 95 -10.25 -20.34 -8.50
CA ASP A 95 -10.86 -21.29 -7.55
C ASP A 95 -12.22 -20.76 -7.08
N GLU A 96 -13.30 -21.05 -7.81
CA GLU A 96 -14.66 -20.48 -7.70
C GLU A 96 -14.76 -18.99 -8.09
N TRP A 97 -13.70 -18.22 -7.93
CA TRP A 97 -13.64 -16.82 -8.37
C TRP A 97 -13.73 -16.66 -9.89
N GLY A 98 -14.40 -15.61 -10.36
CA GLY A 98 -14.57 -15.31 -11.77
C GLY A 98 -15.01 -13.87 -12.05
N THR A 99 -15.44 -13.60 -13.27
CA THR A 99 -15.91 -12.26 -13.69
C THR A 99 -17.40 -12.22 -14.00
N VAL A 100 -18.03 -11.06 -13.75
CA VAL A 100 -19.45 -10.81 -14.02
C VAL A 100 -19.66 -9.44 -14.68
N GLN A 101 -20.81 -9.22 -15.34
CA GLN A 101 -21.16 -7.93 -15.95
C GLN A 101 -21.80 -6.95 -14.95
N ASP A 102 -21.06 -6.62 -13.90
CA ASP A 102 -21.42 -5.67 -12.85
C ASP A 102 -20.12 -5.10 -12.30
N ALA A 103 -19.85 -3.82 -12.55
CA ALA A 103 -18.52 -3.24 -12.40
C ALA A 103 -18.60 -1.81 -11.85
N ALA A 104 -17.54 -1.36 -11.18
CA ALA A 104 -17.41 0.01 -10.71
C ALA A 104 -17.08 0.93 -11.90
N GLU A 105 -16.12 0.51 -12.72
CA GLU A 105 -15.77 1.10 -14.01
C GLU A 105 -15.76 0.00 -15.09
N GLY A 106 -15.94 0.36 -16.37
CA GLY A 106 -15.90 -0.62 -17.45
C GLY A 106 -17.15 -1.51 -17.51
N MET A 107 -16.95 -2.81 -17.77
CA MET A 107 -17.99 -3.82 -17.95
C MET A 107 -17.88 -5.00 -17.00
N TYR A 108 -16.69 -5.36 -16.52
CA TYR A 108 -16.48 -6.56 -15.71
C TYR A 108 -15.73 -6.29 -14.42
N SER A 109 -16.25 -6.79 -13.30
CA SER A 109 -15.49 -6.94 -12.05
C SER A 109 -15.14 -8.40 -11.79
N ILE A 110 -14.31 -8.65 -10.78
CA ILE A 110 -14.01 -9.99 -10.27
C ILE A 110 -14.83 -10.24 -9.00
N THR A 111 -15.31 -11.47 -8.81
CA THR A 111 -16.08 -11.90 -7.65
C THR A 111 -15.76 -13.35 -7.27
N ASP A 112 -15.96 -13.72 -6.01
CA ASP A 112 -15.77 -15.09 -5.52
C ASP A 112 -16.89 -16.06 -5.93
N SER A 113 -18.00 -15.50 -6.41
CA SER A 113 -19.28 -16.18 -6.61
C SER A 113 -19.92 -15.76 -7.95
N PRO A 114 -19.24 -15.94 -9.10
CA PRO A 114 -19.74 -15.50 -10.41
C PRO A 114 -21.03 -16.21 -10.84
N ILE A 115 -21.43 -17.27 -10.13
CA ILE A 115 -22.65 -18.04 -10.39
C ILE A 115 -23.37 -18.35 -9.06
N GLY A 116 -24.27 -17.46 -8.65
CA GLY A 116 -25.09 -17.65 -7.45
C GLY A 116 -24.37 -17.24 -6.18
N ASP A 117 -24.81 -17.76 -5.03
CA ASP A 117 -24.22 -17.42 -3.73
C ASP A 117 -22.84 -18.07 -3.53
N TYR A 118 -22.03 -17.50 -2.64
CA TYR A 118 -20.65 -17.98 -2.40
C TYR A 118 -20.57 -19.40 -1.84
N VAL A 119 -19.36 -19.95 -1.85
CA VAL A 119 -19.11 -21.32 -1.37
C VAL A 119 -19.47 -21.47 0.12
N GLY A 120 -20.48 -22.29 0.40
CA GLY A 120 -20.96 -22.58 1.76
C GLY A 120 -20.40 -23.86 2.38
N ASN A 121 -21.01 -24.28 3.49
CA ASN A 121 -20.77 -25.55 4.20
C ASN A 121 -19.31 -25.75 4.67
N TRP A 122 -18.76 -24.78 5.40
CA TRP A 122 -17.37 -24.74 5.85
C TRP A 122 -16.39 -24.67 4.68
N GLY A 123 -16.81 -23.95 3.64
CA GLY A 123 -16.10 -23.79 2.39
C GLY A 123 -14.98 -22.75 2.49
N THR A 124 -14.06 -22.81 1.54
CA THR A 124 -13.04 -21.80 1.34
C THR A 124 -12.76 -21.69 -0.15
N SER A 125 -12.72 -20.48 -0.68
CA SER A 125 -12.30 -20.17 -2.05
C SER A 125 -11.20 -19.12 -2.05
N ILE A 126 -10.25 -19.22 -2.97
CA ILE A 126 -9.07 -18.34 -3.02
C ILE A 126 -8.81 -17.84 -4.44
N THR A 127 -8.75 -16.52 -4.60
CA THR A 127 -8.11 -15.93 -5.77
C THR A 127 -6.78 -15.31 -5.39
N GLN A 128 -5.71 -15.81 -5.99
CA GLN A 128 -4.34 -15.36 -5.76
C GLN A 128 -3.79 -14.72 -7.02
N PHE A 129 -3.08 -13.62 -6.87
CA PHE A 129 -2.35 -13.00 -7.97
C PHE A 129 -1.22 -13.94 -8.44
N ILE A 130 -1.20 -14.25 -9.73
CA ILE A 130 -0.39 -15.36 -10.28
C ILE A 130 1.11 -15.03 -10.27
N ASN A 131 1.47 -13.77 -10.51
CA ASN A 131 2.86 -13.35 -10.61
C ASN A 131 3.29 -12.65 -9.32
N PRO A 132 4.37 -13.06 -8.64
CA PRO A 132 4.84 -12.32 -7.48
C PRO A 132 5.22 -10.88 -7.88
N LEU A 133 4.92 -9.94 -6.99
CA LEU A 133 5.26 -8.52 -7.11
C LEU A 133 6.62 -8.27 -6.47
N SER A 134 7.28 -7.18 -6.87
CA SER A 134 8.50 -6.71 -6.22
C SER A 134 8.32 -5.27 -5.76
N PHE A 135 8.58 -5.03 -4.47
CA PHE A 135 8.65 -3.69 -3.89
C PHE A 135 10.10 -3.24 -3.67
N ALA A 136 11.07 -3.93 -4.26
CA ALA A 136 12.47 -3.51 -4.26
C ALA A 136 12.57 -2.06 -4.77
N GLY A 137 13.21 -1.18 -3.98
CA GLY A 137 13.32 0.24 -4.32
C GLY A 137 12.06 1.09 -4.08
N VAL A 138 10.92 0.48 -3.76
CA VAL A 138 9.65 1.17 -3.48
C VAL A 138 9.53 1.49 -1.98
N VAL A 139 9.09 2.71 -1.67
CA VAL A 139 8.64 3.10 -0.32
C VAL A 139 7.16 3.45 -0.32
N TYR A 140 6.53 3.25 0.84
CA TYR A 140 5.09 3.46 1.05
C TYR A 140 4.23 2.80 -0.05
N PRO A 141 4.44 1.51 -0.37
CA PRO A 141 3.50 0.82 -1.23
C PRO A 141 2.12 0.78 -0.58
N TYR A 142 1.08 0.77 -1.40
CA TYR A 142 -0.30 0.63 -0.97
C TYR A 142 -1.13 -0.01 -2.08
N VAL A 143 -2.25 -0.60 -1.68
CA VAL A 143 -3.26 -1.18 -2.58
C VAL A 143 -4.52 -0.32 -2.52
N THR A 144 -5.16 -0.15 -3.67
CA THR A 144 -6.55 0.32 -3.77
C THR A 144 -7.35 -0.59 -4.68
N PHE A 145 -8.64 -0.70 -4.42
CA PHE A 145 -9.60 -1.35 -5.30
C PHE A 145 -11.01 -0.87 -4.95
N GLU A 146 -11.88 -0.78 -5.95
CA GLU A 146 -13.31 -0.63 -5.71
C GLU A 146 -13.85 -1.98 -5.22
N SER A 147 -14.70 -1.97 -4.20
CA SER A 147 -15.33 -3.19 -3.69
C SER A 147 -16.75 -2.98 -3.22
N LYS A 148 -17.53 -4.06 -3.26
CA LYS A 148 -18.85 -4.18 -2.65
C LYS A 148 -19.06 -5.63 -2.20
N TRP A 149 -19.93 -5.85 -1.22
CA TRP A 149 -20.11 -7.21 -0.70
C TRP A 149 -21.44 -7.45 0.02
N SER A 150 -21.83 -8.72 0.05
CA SER A 150 -22.91 -9.28 0.84
C SER A 150 -22.41 -10.60 1.45
N ILE A 151 -22.05 -10.57 2.74
CA ILE A 151 -21.42 -11.66 3.47
C ILE A 151 -22.13 -11.84 4.81
N GLU A 152 -22.41 -13.08 5.24
CA GLU A 152 -23.10 -13.31 6.52
C GLU A 152 -22.34 -12.69 7.70
N LYS A 153 -22.97 -11.70 8.33
CA LYS A 153 -22.34 -10.90 9.38
C LYS A 153 -22.03 -11.72 10.64
N ASN A 154 -20.79 -11.62 11.10
CA ASN A 154 -20.20 -12.33 12.23
C ASN A 154 -19.92 -13.83 12.03
N TYR A 155 -20.17 -14.40 10.85
CA TYR A 155 -20.03 -15.84 10.60
C TYR A 155 -19.05 -16.11 9.47
N ASP A 156 -19.25 -15.43 8.34
CA ASP A 156 -18.45 -15.62 7.13
C ASP A 156 -17.53 -14.42 6.88
N PHE A 157 -16.47 -14.63 6.10
CA PHE A 157 -15.43 -13.62 5.97
C PHE A 157 -14.71 -13.65 4.64
N VAL A 158 -14.39 -12.46 4.13
CA VAL A 158 -13.37 -12.29 3.10
C VAL A 158 -12.17 -11.56 3.68
N GLN A 159 -10.97 -12.06 3.43
CA GLN A 159 -9.74 -11.38 3.84
C GLN A 159 -8.86 -11.10 2.62
N PHE A 160 -8.31 -9.90 2.55
CA PHE A 160 -7.16 -9.60 1.71
C PHE A 160 -5.88 -9.95 2.48
N GLN A 161 -5.05 -10.81 1.89
CA GLN A 161 -3.86 -11.35 2.54
C GLN A 161 -2.61 -11.13 1.69
N ILE A 162 -1.47 -11.03 2.39
CA ILE A 162 -0.14 -10.85 1.79
C ILE A 162 0.84 -11.90 2.32
N SER A 163 1.84 -12.23 1.52
CA SER A 163 2.92 -13.16 1.87
C SER A 163 4.23 -12.75 1.23
N THR A 164 5.34 -12.84 1.96
CA THR A 164 6.71 -12.59 1.45
C THR A 164 7.50 -13.88 1.20
N ASP A 165 6.92 -15.05 1.50
CA ASP A 165 7.55 -16.36 1.31
C ASP A 165 6.67 -17.35 0.49
N GLY A 166 5.46 -16.94 0.12
CA GLY A 166 4.46 -17.76 -0.57
C GLY A 166 3.81 -18.85 0.29
N ILE A 167 4.17 -18.95 1.58
CA ILE A 167 3.75 -20.01 2.50
C ILE A 167 2.95 -19.43 3.67
N SER A 168 3.46 -18.38 4.29
CA SER A 168 2.89 -17.68 5.44
C SER A 168 2.08 -16.49 4.95
N TRP A 169 0.79 -16.48 5.26
CA TRP A 169 -0.13 -15.44 4.80
C TRP A 169 -0.65 -14.62 5.98
N HIS A 170 -0.69 -13.31 5.81
CA HIS A 170 -1.10 -12.36 6.83
C HIS A 170 -2.27 -11.51 6.32
N PRO A 171 -3.40 -11.46 7.04
CA PRO A 171 -4.51 -10.58 6.69
C PRO A 171 -4.16 -9.13 6.96
N LEU A 172 -4.62 -8.24 6.08
CA LEU A 172 -4.34 -6.81 6.14
C LEU A 172 -5.61 -6.01 6.43
N SER A 173 -5.46 -4.96 7.23
CA SER A 173 -6.54 -4.02 7.52
C SER A 173 -6.59 -2.91 6.48
N GLY A 174 -7.80 -2.62 5.99
CA GLY A 174 -8.14 -1.46 5.19
C GLY A 174 -9.11 -0.53 5.90
N ASP A 175 -9.55 0.51 5.20
CA ASP A 175 -10.52 1.50 5.66
C ASP A 175 -11.91 0.89 5.92
N TYR A 176 -12.28 -0.20 5.21
CA TYR A 176 -13.60 -0.85 5.35
C TYR A 176 -13.57 -2.23 6.01
N THR A 177 -12.39 -2.68 6.46
CA THR A 177 -12.29 -3.95 7.19
C THR A 177 -12.87 -3.87 8.62
N THR A 178 -13.50 -4.96 9.06
CA THR A 178 -13.95 -5.17 10.43
C THR A 178 -13.07 -6.23 11.12
N ILE A 179 -13.09 -6.27 12.44
CA ILE A 179 -12.39 -7.31 13.21
C ILE A 179 -13.29 -8.53 13.34
N GLY A 180 -12.76 -9.70 13.00
CA GLY A 180 -13.48 -10.98 13.06
C GLY A 180 -14.06 -11.28 14.44
N SER A 181 -15.26 -11.83 14.45
CA SER A 181 -16.07 -12.13 15.64
C SER A 181 -15.47 -13.23 16.54
N GLY A 182 -14.51 -14.01 16.03
CA GLY A 182 -13.93 -15.19 16.70
C GLY A 182 -14.62 -16.51 16.36
N GLN A 183 -15.51 -16.54 15.38
CA GLN A 183 -16.02 -17.78 14.79
C GLN A 183 -14.94 -18.48 13.95
N THR A 184 -15.19 -19.71 13.52
CA THR A 184 -14.19 -20.50 12.77
C THR A 184 -13.81 -19.87 11.44
N ALA A 185 -14.77 -19.33 10.68
CA ALA A 185 -14.52 -18.61 9.43
C ALA A 185 -14.17 -17.12 9.62
N GLN A 186 -14.38 -16.56 10.83
CA GLN A 186 -13.97 -15.22 11.22
C GLN A 186 -12.96 -15.23 12.39
N PRO A 187 -11.66 -15.46 12.12
CA PRO A 187 -10.64 -15.49 13.17
C PRO A 187 -10.65 -14.22 14.04
N SER A 188 -10.53 -14.39 15.35
CA SER A 188 -10.56 -13.25 16.28
C SER A 188 -9.33 -12.37 16.09
N SER A 189 -9.53 -11.05 16.13
CA SER A 189 -8.47 -10.02 16.01
C SER A 189 -7.81 -9.94 14.62
N GLU A 190 -8.39 -10.61 13.62
CA GLU A 190 -7.96 -10.47 12.23
C GLU A 190 -8.93 -9.57 11.44
N PRO A 191 -8.41 -8.76 10.51
CA PRO A 191 -9.24 -7.92 9.65
C PRO A 191 -9.83 -8.71 8.48
N GLY A 192 -10.95 -8.21 7.96
CA GLY A 192 -11.62 -8.71 6.76
C GLY A 192 -12.99 -8.04 6.57
N TYR A 193 -13.80 -8.57 5.67
CA TYR A 193 -15.10 -8.03 5.27
C TYR A 193 -16.23 -8.96 5.68
N ASP A 194 -17.27 -8.39 6.27
CA ASP A 194 -18.53 -9.05 6.57
C ASP A 194 -19.72 -8.07 6.48
N GLY A 195 -20.95 -8.60 6.53
CA GLY A 195 -22.16 -7.80 6.41
C GLY A 195 -22.43 -7.32 4.99
N TYR A 196 -23.07 -6.16 4.87
CA TYR A 196 -23.60 -5.66 3.60
C TYR A 196 -23.00 -4.28 3.27
N GLN A 197 -22.46 -4.17 2.07
CA GLN A 197 -22.00 -2.94 1.44
C GLN A 197 -22.52 -2.95 -0.01
N GLU A 198 -23.68 -2.33 -0.25
CA GLU A 198 -24.37 -2.38 -1.55
C GLU A 198 -23.71 -1.49 -2.61
N ASP A 199 -23.24 -0.30 -2.20
CA ASP A 199 -22.55 0.65 -3.08
C ASP A 199 -21.05 0.31 -3.16
N TRP A 200 -20.47 0.47 -4.36
CA TRP A 200 -19.03 0.40 -4.55
C TRP A 200 -18.30 1.43 -3.67
N VAL A 201 -17.28 0.96 -2.95
CA VAL A 201 -16.38 1.78 -2.13
C VAL A 201 -14.93 1.53 -2.50
N ASN A 202 -14.17 2.62 -2.60
CA ASN A 202 -12.73 2.54 -2.85
C ASN A 202 -11.98 2.21 -1.56
N GLU A 203 -11.49 0.97 -1.47
CA GLU A 203 -10.69 0.48 -0.35
C GLU A 203 -9.24 0.97 -0.46
N PHE A 204 -8.60 1.19 0.68
CA PHE A 204 -7.20 1.56 0.78
C PHE A 204 -6.51 0.69 1.84
N ILE A 205 -5.43 0.01 1.45
CA ILE A 205 -4.62 -0.82 2.35
C ILE A 205 -3.17 -0.34 2.30
N ASP A 206 -2.65 0.13 3.44
CA ASP A 206 -1.26 0.54 3.58
C ASP A 206 -0.34 -0.69 3.62
N LEU A 207 0.62 -0.75 2.71
CA LEU A 207 1.63 -1.81 2.64
C LEU A 207 3.02 -1.31 3.06
N ALA A 208 3.14 -0.15 3.70
CA ALA A 208 4.43 0.45 4.06
C ALA A 208 5.37 -0.48 4.84
N ILE A 209 4.83 -1.46 5.59
CA ILE A 209 5.63 -2.46 6.32
C ILE A 209 6.37 -3.44 5.38
N PHE A 210 5.93 -3.56 4.13
CA PHE A 210 6.52 -4.40 3.09
C PHE A 210 7.37 -3.59 2.09
N ALA A 211 7.69 -2.34 2.41
CA ALA A 211 8.60 -1.54 1.58
C ALA A 211 9.93 -2.27 1.38
N HIS A 212 10.46 -2.23 0.16
CA HIS A 212 11.70 -2.90 -0.24
C HIS A 212 11.68 -4.43 -0.27
N GLU A 213 10.54 -5.08 0.01
CA GLU A 213 10.44 -6.54 -0.11
C GLU A 213 10.66 -6.97 -1.58
N PRO A 214 11.60 -7.89 -1.86
CA PRO A 214 11.94 -8.27 -3.22
C PRO A 214 10.85 -9.12 -3.88
N GLU A 215 10.04 -9.81 -3.07
CA GLU A 215 8.98 -10.70 -3.50
C GLU A 215 7.77 -10.56 -2.56
N VAL A 216 6.60 -10.29 -3.14
CA VAL A 216 5.34 -10.14 -2.43
C VAL A 216 4.24 -10.86 -3.21
N ASN A 217 3.49 -11.70 -2.53
CA ASN A 217 2.33 -12.40 -3.05
C ASN A 217 1.08 -11.88 -2.35
N ILE A 218 -0.02 -11.75 -3.09
CA ILE A 218 -1.30 -11.25 -2.56
C ILE A 218 -2.45 -12.18 -2.98
N ARG A 219 -3.49 -12.25 -2.14
CA ARG A 219 -4.70 -13.02 -2.44
C ARG A 219 -5.91 -12.49 -1.70
N PHE A 220 -7.08 -12.83 -2.21
CA PHE A 220 -8.33 -12.81 -1.44
C PHE A 220 -8.71 -14.23 -1.06
N ILE A 221 -9.25 -14.40 0.14
CA ILE A 221 -9.77 -15.67 0.62
C ILE A 221 -11.16 -15.44 1.20
N LEU A 222 -12.16 -16.20 0.72
CA LEU A 222 -13.45 -16.32 1.37
C LEU A 222 -13.44 -17.57 2.26
N SER A 223 -13.99 -17.46 3.47
CA SER A 223 -14.25 -18.58 4.36
C SER A 223 -15.69 -18.51 4.86
N SER A 224 -16.41 -19.62 4.78
CA SER A 224 -17.80 -19.71 5.23
C SER A 224 -18.00 -20.69 6.40
N ASP A 225 -19.13 -20.58 7.06
CA ASP A 225 -19.61 -21.48 8.10
C ASP A 225 -20.54 -22.57 7.51
N GLY A 226 -21.24 -23.32 8.37
CA GLY A 226 -22.12 -24.40 7.95
C GLY A 226 -23.45 -24.01 7.30
N SER A 227 -23.80 -22.73 7.20
CA SER A 227 -25.10 -22.25 6.71
C SER A 227 -25.05 -20.78 6.27
N VAL A 228 -26.03 -20.36 5.47
CA VAL A 228 -26.24 -18.96 5.04
C VAL A 228 -25.14 -18.48 4.12
N GLU A 229 -25.40 -18.70 2.84
CA GLU A 229 -24.64 -18.14 1.76
C GLU A 229 -25.36 -16.90 1.22
N GLU A 230 -24.60 -15.87 0.89
CA GLU A 230 -25.09 -14.62 0.30
C GLU A 230 -24.35 -14.37 -1.03
N ASP A 231 -24.59 -13.21 -1.64
CA ASP A 231 -24.05 -12.90 -2.97
C ASP A 231 -22.52 -12.86 -3.05
N GLY A 232 -21.79 -12.55 -1.97
CA GLY A 232 -20.31 -12.61 -1.94
C GLY A 232 -19.63 -11.26 -2.03
N PHE A 233 -18.36 -11.29 -2.44
CA PHE A 233 -17.44 -10.16 -2.50
C PHE A 233 -17.04 -9.88 -3.93
N TYR A 234 -17.02 -8.59 -4.27
CA TYR A 234 -16.66 -8.09 -5.58
C TYR A 234 -15.51 -7.12 -5.42
N PHE A 235 -14.54 -7.18 -6.33
CA PHE A 235 -13.54 -6.12 -6.49
C PHE A 235 -13.35 -5.74 -7.95
N ASP A 236 -12.99 -4.48 -8.15
CA ASP A 236 -12.73 -3.87 -9.43
C ASP A 236 -11.64 -2.78 -9.30
N ASP A 237 -11.11 -2.28 -10.41
CA ASP A 237 -10.08 -1.24 -10.45
C ASP A 237 -8.92 -1.46 -9.47
N PHE A 238 -8.46 -2.72 -9.38
CA PHE A 238 -7.41 -3.12 -8.47
C PHE A 238 -6.09 -2.47 -8.90
N SER A 239 -5.43 -1.77 -7.97
CA SER A 239 -4.19 -1.07 -8.24
C SER A 239 -3.22 -1.17 -7.07
N ILE A 240 -1.96 -1.41 -7.39
CA ILE A 240 -0.85 -1.35 -6.46
C ILE A 240 0.05 -0.22 -6.86
N ASN A 241 0.33 0.65 -5.90
CA ASN A 241 1.06 1.88 -6.12
C ASN A 241 2.15 2.02 -5.06
N GLY A 242 3.14 2.84 -5.34
CA GLY A 242 4.16 3.19 -4.35
C GLY A 242 5.10 4.26 -4.88
N TYR A 243 6.02 4.72 -4.06
CA TYR A 243 6.98 5.74 -4.47
C TYR A 243 8.32 5.09 -4.76
N GLN A 244 8.76 5.10 -6.02
CA GLN A 244 10.09 4.64 -6.37
C GLN A 244 11.13 5.58 -5.74
N ARG A 245 11.95 5.02 -4.84
CA ARG A 245 13.15 5.69 -4.32
C ARG A 245 14.41 5.28 -5.05
N PHE A 246 14.43 4.07 -5.58
CA PHE A 246 15.55 3.53 -6.34
C PHE A 246 15.02 2.79 -7.56
N LEU A 247 15.50 3.15 -8.75
CA LEU A 247 15.29 2.32 -9.92
C LEU A 247 16.37 1.24 -9.92
N LYS A 248 15.99 -0.02 -10.17
CA LYS A 248 16.99 -1.07 -10.39
C LYS A 248 17.88 -0.65 -11.56
N GLY A 249 19.19 -0.63 -11.35
CA GLY A 249 20.15 -0.13 -12.32
C GLY A 249 20.49 1.36 -12.23
N ASP A 250 19.75 2.19 -11.48
CA ASP A 250 20.05 3.62 -11.27
C ASP A 250 21.16 3.78 -10.21
N ILE A 251 22.35 3.31 -10.55
CA ILE A 251 23.55 3.41 -9.71
C ILE A 251 24.04 4.87 -9.61
N HIS A 252 23.70 5.72 -10.57
CA HIS A 252 23.99 7.16 -10.54
C HIS A 252 23.05 7.93 -9.58
N GLN A 253 21.96 7.30 -9.12
CA GLN A 253 21.00 7.79 -8.15
C GLN A 253 20.33 9.12 -8.55
N ASP A 254 20.11 9.32 -9.84
CA ASP A 254 19.46 10.51 -10.39
C ASP A 254 18.03 10.25 -10.86
N GLN A 255 17.51 9.04 -10.63
CA GLN A 255 16.19 8.57 -11.03
C GLN A 255 16.01 8.48 -12.56
N ILE A 256 17.10 8.43 -13.32
CA ILE A 256 17.06 8.31 -14.77
C ILE A 256 17.98 7.18 -15.19
N LEU A 257 17.40 6.05 -15.60
CA LEU A 257 18.20 4.95 -16.13
C LEU A 257 18.84 5.34 -17.47
N ASN A 258 20.15 5.54 -17.50
CA ASN A 258 20.88 5.98 -18.67
C ASN A 258 22.35 5.55 -18.67
N VAL A 259 23.13 6.05 -19.64
CA VAL A 259 24.55 5.68 -19.80
C VAL A 259 25.43 6.07 -18.60
N TYR A 260 25.05 7.07 -17.82
CA TYR A 260 25.77 7.44 -16.60
C TYR A 260 25.73 6.33 -15.56
N ASP A 261 24.62 5.63 -15.40
CA ASP A 261 24.53 4.44 -14.54
C ASP A 261 25.48 3.35 -14.99
N LEU A 262 25.51 3.10 -16.31
CA LEU A 262 26.40 2.12 -16.91
C LEU A 262 27.87 2.45 -16.64
N LEU A 263 28.24 3.73 -16.70
CA LEU A 263 29.60 4.16 -16.40
C LEU A 263 29.95 3.93 -14.93
N VAL A 264 29.04 4.20 -13.99
CA VAL A 264 29.28 3.96 -12.57
C VAL A 264 29.31 2.45 -12.25
N LEU A 265 28.45 1.64 -12.88
CA LEU A 265 28.50 0.19 -12.76
C LEU A 265 29.84 -0.36 -13.26
N ILE A 266 30.32 0.11 -14.42
CA ILE A 266 31.63 -0.27 -14.96
C ILE A 266 32.76 0.16 -14.00
N GLU A 267 32.65 1.33 -13.39
CA GLU A 267 33.61 1.81 -12.40
C GLU A 267 33.77 0.84 -11.22
N TYR A 268 32.68 0.33 -10.68
CA TYR A 268 32.73 -0.63 -9.57
C TYR A 268 33.12 -2.05 -9.99
N THR A 269 32.62 -2.50 -11.14
CA THR A 269 32.73 -3.91 -11.56
C THR A 269 34.00 -4.24 -12.33
N ILE A 270 34.52 -3.30 -13.14
CA ILE A 270 35.69 -3.52 -14.01
C ILE A 270 36.97 -2.96 -13.38
N PHE A 271 36.89 -1.82 -12.70
CA PHE A 271 38.06 -1.17 -12.11
C PHE A 271 38.33 -1.59 -10.66
N ASN A 272 37.64 -2.64 -10.16
CA ASN A 272 37.81 -3.22 -8.83
C ASN A 272 37.64 -2.21 -7.68
N ASN A 273 36.78 -1.21 -7.87
CA ASN A 273 36.38 -0.32 -6.78
C ASN A 273 35.35 -1.03 -5.90
N THR A 274 35.48 -0.91 -4.59
CA THR A 274 34.46 -1.44 -3.67
C THR A 274 33.17 -0.68 -3.86
N ILE A 275 32.11 -1.37 -4.28
CA ILE A 275 30.77 -0.78 -4.38
C ILE A 275 30.26 -0.41 -2.97
N PRO A 276 29.72 0.81 -2.77
CA PRO A 276 29.03 1.17 -1.56
C PRO A 276 27.88 0.20 -1.26
N ALA A 277 27.71 -0.18 0.01
CA ALA A 277 26.72 -1.18 0.42
C ALA A 277 25.27 -0.79 0.04
N ASN A 278 24.98 0.52 -0.01
CA ASN A 278 23.68 1.04 -0.43
C ASN A 278 23.42 0.93 -1.94
N LEU A 279 24.45 0.71 -2.76
CA LEU A 279 24.32 0.54 -4.20
C LEU A 279 24.27 -0.94 -4.62
N ILE A 280 24.57 -1.88 -3.72
CA ILE A 280 24.50 -3.33 -4.02
C ILE A 280 23.11 -3.75 -4.49
N PRO A 281 22.00 -3.41 -3.81
CA PRO A 281 20.66 -3.88 -4.20
C PRO A 281 20.20 -3.38 -5.58
N ILE A 282 20.73 -2.23 -6.02
CA ILE A 282 20.36 -1.61 -7.29
C ILE A 282 21.36 -1.94 -8.41
N GLY A 283 22.59 -2.29 -8.06
CA GLY A 283 23.64 -2.68 -9.01
C GLY A 283 23.69 -4.17 -9.32
N ASP A 284 23.10 -5.03 -8.47
CA ASP A 284 22.94 -6.46 -8.71
C ASP A 284 21.76 -6.69 -9.66
N MET A 285 22.06 -6.60 -10.96
CA MET A 285 21.07 -6.62 -12.02
C MET A 285 20.54 -8.03 -12.27
N ASN A 286 21.37 -9.05 -12.11
CA ASN A 286 21.01 -10.46 -12.32
C ASN A 286 20.50 -11.17 -11.04
N ALA A 287 20.54 -10.50 -9.89
CA ALA A 287 20.11 -11.01 -8.58
C ALA A 287 20.89 -12.24 -8.10
N ASP A 288 22.19 -12.35 -8.45
CA ASP A 288 23.07 -13.43 -8.00
C ASP A 288 23.76 -13.15 -6.64
N GLY A 289 23.54 -11.96 -6.08
CA GLY A 289 24.10 -11.48 -4.82
C GLY A 289 25.45 -10.75 -4.98
N PHE A 290 25.97 -10.58 -6.19
CA PHE A 290 27.26 -9.95 -6.45
C PHE A 290 27.19 -8.91 -7.57
N VAL A 291 27.50 -7.65 -7.24
CA VAL A 291 27.69 -6.62 -8.28
C VAL A 291 29.02 -6.82 -8.99
N ASN A 292 28.98 -7.31 -10.23
CA ASN A 292 30.13 -7.69 -11.04
C ASN A 292 29.89 -7.46 -12.55
N ALA A 293 30.84 -7.87 -13.39
CA ALA A 293 30.78 -7.59 -14.83
C ALA A 293 29.56 -8.22 -15.54
N ASP A 294 28.95 -9.25 -14.94
CA ASP A 294 27.77 -9.92 -15.47
C ASP A 294 26.50 -9.03 -15.39
N ASP A 295 26.49 -8.02 -14.52
CA ASP A 295 25.37 -7.07 -14.38
C ASP A 295 25.30 -6.04 -15.52
N ILE A 296 26.42 -5.79 -16.20
CA ILE A 296 26.55 -4.79 -17.26
C ILE A 296 25.58 -5.09 -18.40
N GLY A 297 25.48 -6.36 -18.81
CA GLY A 297 24.59 -6.77 -19.90
C GLY A 297 23.12 -6.50 -19.57
N SER A 298 22.72 -6.82 -18.35
CA SER A 298 21.36 -6.60 -17.85
C SER A 298 21.01 -5.12 -17.75
N LEU A 299 21.94 -4.27 -17.28
CA LEU A 299 21.75 -2.82 -17.25
C LEU A 299 21.61 -2.23 -18.66
N ILE A 300 22.41 -2.69 -19.62
CA ILE A 300 22.30 -2.26 -21.02
C ILE A 300 20.93 -2.64 -21.60
N ALA A 301 20.45 -3.87 -21.37
CA ALA A 301 19.15 -4.31 -21.84
C ALA A 301 18.03 -3.41 -21.28
N LEU A 302 18.10 -3.11 -19.97
CA LEU A 302 17.14 -2.26 -19.29
C LEU A 302 17.15 -0.81 -19.82
N ILE A 303 18.34 -0.20 -20.01
CA ILE A 303 18.49 1.15 -20.60
C ILE A 303 17.91 1.22 -22.02
N MET A 304 18.12 0.16 -22.81
CA MET A 304 17.70 0.13 -24.22
C MET A 304 16.23 -0.33 -24.40
N GLY A 305 15.57 -0.81 -23.35
CA GLY A 305 14.19 -1.29 -23.39
C GLY A 305 14.01 -2.62 -24.12
N TYR A 306 14.98 -3.53 -24.04
CA TYR A 306 14.92 -4.89 -24.61
C TYR A 306 14.61 -5.96 -23.56
#